data_AF-A0A959Y9H5-F1
#
_entry.id   AF-A0A959Y9H5-F1
#
_cell.length_a   1.000
_cell.length_b   1.000
_cell.length_c   1.000
_cell.angle_alpha   90.00
_cell.angle_beta   90.00
_cell.angle_gamma   90.00
#
_symmetry.space_group_name_H-M   'P 1'
#
loop_
_entity.id
_entity.type
_entity.pdbx_description
1 polymer ?
#
loop_
_entity_poly.entity_id
_entity_poly.type
_entity_poly.pdbx_seq_one_letter_code
_entity_poly.pdbx_strand_id
1 'polypeptide(L)'
;MARSLPALLLFVGALQACAQQQEAPLIPRERFFTFTERNTITASPDLDRVYFREGPDSVVHVWSTGTNAPLEDLAFPAPVLAFTPTKDGLLAAYRQSEGLHLEHRTGSGSTAIALPAGCERLRFVTTAVGRPERHLLELVCADSTVTGFHVLDLEAGTLVRHYAPQAPGQLQFDGDLRLVAGTARSSSAGNTLMLYHEAQDRWDTLRAHPWTPDLFLGGFSSVVSVSADGGSVYFTSNAEVDKARLYRYDRATGDTTELARDDRADILPFG
;
A
#
# COMPACT_ATOMS: atom_id res chain seq x y z
N MET A 1 85.26 53.48 13.49
CA MET A 1 85.95 52.58 14.45
C MET A 1 84.88 51.88 15.28
N ALA A 2 84.91 50.54 15.41
CA ALA A 2 83.92 49.70 16.13
C ALA A 2 82.45 49.84 15.60
N ARG A 3 81.44 48.97 15.82
CA ARG A 3 81.21 47.53 16.16
C ARG A 3 79.70 47.27 15.81
N SER A 4 79.15 46.08 15.54
CA SER A 4 79.63 44.69 15.39
C SER A 4 78.57 43.80 14.67
N LEU A 5 78.79 42.49 14.62
CA LEU A 5 77.84 41.39 14.33
C LEU A 5 76.53 41.43 15.17
N PRO A 6 75.50 40.55 14.94
CA PRO A 6 75.10 39.78 13.73
C PRO A 6 73.56 39.64 13.51
N ALA A 7 73.15 39.04 12.38
CA ALA A 7 71.93 38.20 12.22
C ALA A 7 72.07 37.45 10.87
N LEU A 8 72.18 36.12 10.71
CA LEU A 8 71.59 34.95 11.38
C LEU A 8 70.06 34.86 11.25
N LEU A 9 69.57 33.66 10.91
CA LEU A 9 68.16 33.25 10.71
C LEU A 9 67.51 33.60 9.35
N LEU A 10 68.05 33.02 8.29
CA LEU A 10 67.31 32.68 7.07
C LEU A 10 67.46 31.18 6.80
N PHE A 11 66.62 30.32 7.41
CA PHE A 11 66.28 28.96 6.91
C PHE A 11 65.24 28.18 7.78
N VAL A 12 64.14 28.83 8.23
CA VAL A 12 62.98 28.11 8.83
C VAL A 12 61.67 28.72 8.33
N GLY A 13 61.39 28.59 7.03
CA GLY A 13 60.22 29.23 6.39
C GLY A 13 59.49 28.41 5.32
N ALA A 14 59.84 27.13 5.14
CA ALA A 14 59.36 26.30 4.02
C ALA A 14 58.70 24.97 4.44
N LEU A 15 58.28 24.83 5.71
CA LEU A 15 57.64 23.61 6.24
C LEU A 15 56.26 23.82 6.88
N GLN A 16 55.71 25.05 6.88
CA GLN A 16 54.36 25.32 7.42
C GLN A 16 53.24 25.36 6.36
N ALA A 17 53.57 25.21 5.07
CA ALA A 17 52.59 25.33 3.98
C ALA A 17 51.73 24.06 3.72
N CYS A 18 51.94 22.97 4.46
CA CYS A 18 51.21 21.70 4.27
C CYS A 18 50.28 21.32 5.45
N ALA A 19 50.02 22.22 6.40
CA ALA A 19 49.28 21.94 7.64
C ALA A 19 47.93 22.68 7.78
N GLN A 20 47.41 23.24 6.69
CA GLN A 20 46.03 23.72 6.60
C GLN A 20 45.31 23.11 5.39
N GLN A 21 45.25 21.77 5.38
CA GLN A 21 44.12 21.09 4.77
C GLN A 21 42.91 21.37 5.67
N GLN A 22 42.30 22.54 5.45
CA GLN A 22 41.11 22.98 6.16
C GLN A 22 40.01 21.96 5.84
N GLU A 23 39.67 21.11 6.82
CA GLU A 23 38.67 20.07 6.63
C GLU A 23 37.41 20.72 6.07
N ALA A 24 36.95 20.22 4.92
CA ALA A 24 35.72 20.70 4.31
C ALA A 24 34.62 20.52 5.37
N PRO A 25 33.88 21.59 5.74
CA PRO A 25 32.98 21.54 6.89
C PRO A 25 32.00 20.40 6.70
N LEU A 26 32.05 19.44 7.64
CA LEU A 26 31.20 18.26 7.59
C LEU A 26 29.75 18.70 7.42
N ILE A 27 29.04 18.10 6.47
CA ILE A 27 27.65 18.45 6.19
C ILE A 27 26.87 18.33 7.51
N PRO A 28 26.30 19.42 8.05
CA PRO A 28 25.73 19.40 9.39
C PRO A 28 24.64 18.35 9.50
N ARG A 29 24.66 17.55 10.57
CA ARG A 29 23.83 16.35 10.72
C ARG A 29 22.36 16.67 10.52
N GLU A 30 21.91 17.80 11.03
CA GLU A 30 20.55 18.34 10.90
C GLU A 30 20.04 18.38 9.44
N ARG A 31 20.91 18.62 8.44
CA ARG A 31 20.49 18.60 7.02
C ARG A 31 20.05 17.24 6.52
N PHE A 32 20.48 16.15 7.16
CA PHE A 32 20.05 14.79 6.82
C PHE A 32 18.77 14.37 7.56
N PHE A 33 18.29 15.16 8.51
CA PHE A 33 17.07 14.89 9.29
C PHE A 33 15.95 15.92 9.04
N THR A 34 16.06 16.71 7.97
CA THR A 34 14.99 17.61 7.48
C THR A 34 14.03 16.95 6.47
N PHE A 35 14.20 15.67 6.14
CA PHE A 35 13.28 14.98 5.25
C PHE A 35 11.97 14.66 5.97
N THR A 36 10.89 15.37 5.64
CA THR A 36 9.55 14.90 6.00
C THR A 36 9.25 13.63 5.20
N GLU A 37 8.93 12.54 5.91
CA GLU A 37 8.50 11.31 5.25
C GLU A 37 7.13 11.51 4.61
N ARG A 38 7.10 11.50 3.28
CA ARG A 38 5.86 11.42 2.49
C ARG A 38 5.30 10.01 2.59
N ASN A 39 4.37 9.84 3.52
CA ASN A 39 3.79 8.57 3.91
C ASN A 39 2.36 8.49 3.36
N THR A 40 2.09 7.43 2.58
CA THR A 40 0.86 7.25 1.78
C THR A 40 0.80 8.23 0.60
N ILE A 41 1.06 7.73 -0.60
CA ILE A 41 0.99 8.47 -1.88
C ILE A 41 0.03 7.70 -2.79
N THR A 42 -0.91 8.40 -3.42
CA THR A 42 -1.90 7.80 -4.34
C THR A 42 -2.37 8.83 -5.37
N ALA A 43 -2.83 8.39 -6.53
CA ALA A 43 -3.22 9.25 -7.65
C ALA A 43 -4.74 9.27 -7.84
N SER A 44 -5.29 10.37 -8.38
CA SER A 44 -6.69 10.41 -8.82
C SER A 44 -6.98 9.33 -9.90
N PRO A 45 -8.24 8.90 -10.07
CA PRO A 45 -8.59 7.87 -11.06
C PRO A 45 -8.27 8.24 -12.51
N ASP A 46 -8.22 9.53 -12.83
CA ASP A 46 -7.84 10.12 -14.13
C ASP A 46 -6.35 10.52 -14.20
N LEU A 47 -5.59 10.31 -13.12
CA LEU A 47 -4.16 10.59 -12.98
C LEU A 47 -3.78 12.07 -13.12
N ASP A 48 -4.74 13.00 -13.00
CA ASP A 48 -4.50 14.47 -13.05
C ASP A 48 -3.81 15.00 -11.77
N ARG A 49 -3.96 14.27 -10.66
CA ARG A 49 -3.54 14.64 -9.31
C ARG A 49 -2.82 13.51 -8.60
N VAL A 50 -1.92 13.90 -7.70
CA VAL A 50 -1.34 13.05 -6.66
C VAL A 50 -1.69 13.62 -5.30
N TYR A 51 -2.16 12.76 -4.43
CA TYR A 51 -2.47 13.02 -3.03
C TYR A 51 -1.41 12.37 -2.16
N PHE A 52 -0.86 13.11 -1.20
CA PHE A 52 0.08 12.57 -0.22
C PHE A 52 -0.05 13.26 1.13
N ARG A 53 0.47 12.61 2.17
CA ARG A 53 0.61 13.19 3.51
C ARG A 53 2.06 13.15 3.97
N GLU A 54 2.46 14.14 4.76
CA GLU A 54 3.74 14.15 5.44
C GLU A 54 3.53 13.74 6.92
N GLY A 55 4.02 12.55 7.32
CA GLY A 55 3.83 12.01 8.66
C GLY A 55 2.36 11.70 9.07
N PRO A 56 2.03 11.72 10.38
CA PRO A 56 0.67 11.55 10.91
C PRO A 56 -0.06 12.89 11.08
N ASP A 57 -0.14 13.69 10.00
CA ASP A 57 -0.72 15.03 10.03
C ASP A 57 -2.25 15.04 9.75
N SER A 58 -2.90 16.17 10.00
CA SER A 58 -4.29 16.43 9.62
C SER A 58 -4.43 17.09 8.23
N VAL A 59 -3.34 17.25 7.47
CA VAL A 59 -3.35 17.78 6.10
C VAL A 59 -3.10 16.66 5.08
N VAL A 60 -3.79 16.71 3.94
CA VAL A 60 -3.45 15.94 2.73
C VAL A 60 -3.11 16.94 1.63
N HIS A 61 -1.89 16.86 1.10
CA HIS A 61 -1.41 17.71 0.03
C HIS A 61 -1.86 17.18 -1.33
N VAL A 62 -2.31 18.07 -2.21
CA VAL A 62 -2.75 17.75 -3.58
C VAL A 62 -1.82 18.44 -4.58
N TRP A 63 -1.21 17.66 -5.47
CA TRP A 63 -0.33 18.16 -6.53
C TRP A 63 -0.89 17.79 -7.90
N SER A 64 -0.75 18.67 -8.90
CA SER A 64 -1.02 18.31 -10.29
C SER A 64 0.14 17.50 -10.86
N THR A 65 -0.19 16.38 -11.52
CA THR A 65 0.80 15.58 -12.26
C THR A 65 1.26 16.29 -13.53
N GLY A 66 0.35 16.94 -14.25
CA GLY A 66 0.61 17.60 -15.53
C GLY A 66 1.52 18.82 -15.43
N THR A 67 1.41 19.61 -14.36
CA THR A 67 2.30 20.78 -14.13
C THR A 67 3.38 20.53 -13.09
N ASN A 68 3.39 19.38 -12.41
CA ASN A 68 4.28 19.05 -11.28
C ASN A 68 4.36 20.18 -10.23
N ALA A 69 3.18 20.64 -9.79
CA ALA A 69 3.04 21.78 -8.88
C ALA A 69 1.97 21.51 -7.81
N PRO A 70 2.07 22.10 -6.61
CA PRO A 70 1.00 22.07 -5.62
C PRO A 70 -0.27 22.74 -6.16
N LEU A 71 -1.42 22.14 -5.85
CA LEU A 71 -2.75 22.68 -6.15
C LEU A 71 -3.40 23.23 -4.89
N GLU A 72 -3.53 22.40 -3.85
CA GLU A 72 -4.22 22.72 -2.60
C GLU A 72 -3.77 21.83 -1.44
N ASP A 73 -4.03 22.29 -0.21
CA ASP A 73 -3.83 21.55 1.03
C ASP A 73 -5.20 21.29 1.67
N LEU A 74 -5.56 20.01 1.83
CA LEU A 74 -6.85 19.59 2.38
C LEU A 74 -6.71 19.35 3.88
N ALA A 75 -7.14 20.31 4.70
CA ALA A 75 -7.06 20.25 6.15
C ALA A 75 -8.28 19.58 6.80
N PHE A 76 -8.03 18.61 7.69
CA PHE A 76 -9.03 17.82 8.42
C PHE A 76 -9.06 18.20 9.92
N PRO A 77 -10.15 17.93 10.65
CA PRO A 77 -10.28 18.27 12.08
C PRO A 77 -9.33 17.51 13.01
N ALA A 78 -8.76 16.40 12.55
CA ALA A 78 -7.85 15.53 13.30
C ALA A 78 -6.90 14.80 12.33
N PRO A 79 -5.81 14.20 12.82
CA PRO A 79 -4.89 13.40 11.99
C PRO A 79 -5.61 12.37 11.14
N VAL A 80 -5.32 12.35 9.83
CA VAL A 80 -5.95 11.44 8.88
C VAL A 80 -5.40 10.04 9.11
N LEU A 81 -6.26 9.05 9.32
CA LEU A 81 -5.87 7.65 9.51
C LEU A 81 -5.57 6.99 8.16
N ALA A 82 -6.49 7.17 7.20
CA ALA A 82 -6.37 6.70 5.83
C ALA A 82 -7.16 7.62 4.89
N PHE A 83 -6.82 7.61 3.61
CA PHE A 83 -7.61 8.28 2.57
C PHE A 83 -7.56 7.50 1.25
N THR A 84 -8.53 7.72 0.36
CA THR A 84 -8.54 7.22 -1.01
C THR A 84 -9.09 8.30 -1.95
N PRO A 85 -8.52 8.52 -3.15
CA PRO A 85 -9.05 9.48 -4.11
C PRO A 85 -10.43 9.08 -4.65
N THR A 86 -11.25 10.08 -4.95
CA THR A 86 -12.49 9.98 -5.70
C THR A 86 -12.31 10.65 -7.07
N LYS A 87 -13.36 10.67 -7.89
CA LYS A 87 -13.38 11.37 -9.19
C LYS A 87 -13.17 12.89 -9.09
N ASP A 88 -13.51 13.49 -7.95
CA ASP A 88 -13.70 14.92 -7.73
C ASP A 88 -12.98 15.47 -6.48
N GLY A 89 -12.20 14.62 -5.81
CA GLY A 89 -11.62 14.89 -4.51
C GLY A 89 -11.07 13.63 -3.84
N LEU A 90 -11.32 13.47 -2.54
CA LEU A 90 -10.93 12.28 -1.78
C LEU A 90 -11.91 11.92 -0.66
N LEU A 91 -11.87 10.66 -0.26
CA LEU A 91 -12.43 10.18 1.00
C LEU A 91 -11.35 10.12 2.05
N ALA A 92 -11.55 10.73 3.22
CA ALA A 92 -10.65 10.65 4.37
C ALA A 92 -11.36 10.06 5.59
N ALA A 93 -10.67 9.16 6.29
CA ALA A 93 -11.07 8.68 7.59
C ALA A 93 -10.14 9.24 8.68
N TYR A 94 -10.71 9.77 9.75
CA TYR A 94 -9.99 10.34 10.89
C TYR A 94 -10.75 10.05 12.19
N ARG A 95 -10.12 10.29 13.36
CA ARG A 95 -10.73 10.01 14.67
C ARG A 95 -10.81 11.27 15.51
N GLN A 96 -11.97 11.50 16.12
CA GLN A 96 -12.20 12.51 17.15
C GLN A 96 -12.65 11.84 18.46
N SER A 97 -12.97 12.63 19.48
CA SER A 97 -13.39 12.17 20.81
C SER A 97 -14.62 11.24 20.79
N GLU A 98 -15.52 11.49 19.85
CA GLU A 98 -16.83 10.89 19.68
C GLU A 98 -16.80 9.61 18.82
N GLY A 99 -15.70 9.37 18.09
CA GLY A 99 -15.53 8.14 17.32
C GLY A 99 -14.69 8.27 16.05
N LEU A 100 -14.92 7.32 15.15
CA LEU A 100 -14.35 7.28 13.81
C LEU A 100 -15.26 8.05 12.85
N HIS A 101 -14.67 8.92 12.03
CA HIS A 101 -15.38 9.70 11.02
C HIS A 101 -14.90 9.29 9.63
N LEU A 102 -15.81 9.38 8.66
CA LEU A 102 -15.52 9.30 7.23
C LEU A 102 -16.10 10.56 6.58
N GLU A 103 -15.34 11.18 5.70
CA GLU A 103 -15.73 12.41 5.03
C GLU A 103 -15.28 12.40 3.57
N HIS A 104 -16.15 12.84 2.67
CA HIS A 104 -15.82 13.11 1.27
C HIS A 104 -15.49 14.59 1.12
N ARG A 105 -14.26 14.89 0.71
CA ARG A 105 -13.69 16.23 0.54
C ARG A 105 -13.53 16.49 -0.95
N THR A 106 -14.20 17.53 -1.45
CA THR A 106 -14.11 17.99 -2.86
C THR A 106 -13.66 19.44 -2.89
N GLY A 107 -13.27 19.95 -4.07
CA GLY A 107 -13.01 21.38 -4.25
C GLY A 107 -14.24 22.28 -4.03
N SER A 108 -15.45 21.71 -3.87
CA SER A 108 -16.70 22.43 -3.58
C SER A 108 -17.05 22.48 -2.09
N GLY A 109 -16.37 21.69 -1.25
CA GLY A 109 -16.64 21.56 0.18
C GLY A 109 -16.53 20.11 0.67
N SER A 110 -16.99 19.85 1.89
CA SER A 110 -16.98 18.54 2.52
C SER A 110 -18.38 18.01 2.84
N THR A 111 -18.54 16.69 2.73
CA THR A 111 -19.73 15.95 3.13
C THR A 111 -19.35 14.83 4.09
N ALA A 112 -19.86 14.88 5.33
CA ALA A 112 -19.68 13.81 6.30
C ALA A 112 -20.51 12.57 5.90
N ILE A 113 -19.90 11.39 5.98
CA ILE A 113 -20.55 10.12 5.67
C ILE A 113 -20.83 9.38 6.98
N ALA A 114 -22.11 9.05 7.20
CA ALA A 114 -22.54 8.35 8.39
C ALA A 114 -21.98 6.92 8.40
N LEU A 115 -21.05 6.66 9.33
CA LEU A 115 -20.63 5.30 9.67
C LEU A 115 -21.61 4.69 10.68
N PRO A 116 -21.76 3.35 10.71
CA PRO A 116 -22.49 2.68 11.77
C PRO A 116 -21.91 2.99 13.16
N ALA A 117 -22.77 2.95 14.19
CA ALA A 117 -22.36 3.23 15.55
C ALA A 117 -21.34 2.20 16.07
N GLY A 118 -20.37 2.66 16.87
CA GLY A 118 -19.36 1.79 17.48
C GLY A 118 -18.32 1.23 16.51
N CYS A 119 -18.12 1.84 15.32
CA CYS A 119 -17.04 1.45 14.41
C CYS A 119 -15.67 1.96 14.90
N GLU A 120 -14.76 1.01 15.10
CA GLU A 120 -13.43 1.22 15.66
C GLU A 120 -12.36 1.31 14.58
N ARG A 121 -12.52 0.62 13.45
CA ARG A 121 -11.55 0.64 12.34
C ARG A 121 -12.26 0.69 11.00
N LEU A 122 -11.71 1.49 10.08
CA LEU A 122 -12.04 1.52 8.66
C LEU A 122 -10.75 1.27 7.87
N ARG A 123 -10.87 0.51 6.78
CA ARG A 123 -9.83 0.40 5.74
C ARG A 123 -10.48 0.53 4.38
N PHE A 124 -9.97 1.43 3.54
CA PHE A 124 -10.26 1.45 2.11
C PHE A 124 -9.67 0.19 1.48
N VAL A 125 -10.50 -0.64 0.86
CA VAL A 125 -10.09 -1.94 0.30
C VAL A 125 -9.71 -1.80 -1.16
N THR A 126 -10.62 -1.25 -1.97
CA THR A 126 -10.43 -0.94 -3.38
C THR A 126 -11.59 -0.04 -3.87
N THR A 127 -11.51 0.43 -5.12
CA THR A 127 -12.51 1.26 -5.82
C THR A 127 -12.98 0.51 -7.07
N ALA A 128 -14.25 0.67 -7.46
CA ALA A 128 -14.80 -0.04 -8.61
C ALA A 128 -14.21 0.45 -9.94
N VAL A 129 -13.93 -0.48 -10.85
CA VAL A 129 -13.36 -0.18 -12.17
C VAL A 129 -14.43 0.48 -13.04
N GLY A 130 -14.12 1.67 -13.58
CA GLY A 130 -15.07 2.46 -14.36
C GLY A 130 -16.18 3.14 -13.52
N ARG A 131 -16.18 2.94 -12.19
CA ARG A 131 -17.15 3.47 -11.23
C ARG A 131 -16.43 4.08 -10.01
N PRO A 132 -15.63 5.15 -10.20
CA PRO A 132 -14.77 5.73 -9.17
C PRO A 132 -15.52 6.34 -7.97
N GLU A 133 -16.85 6.46 -8.04
CA GLU A 133 -17.77 6.83 -6.97
C GLU A 133 -18.14 5.67 -6.03
N ARG A 134 -17.79 4.42 -6.38
CA ARG A 134 -18.10 3.21 -5.60
C ARG A 134 -16.83 2.63 -4.98
N HIS A 135 -16.79 2.57 -3.65
CA HIS A 135 -15.64 2.11 -2.88
C HIS A 135 -16.00 0.94 -1.97
N LEU A 136 -15.11 -0.04 -1.87
CA LEU A 136 -15.23 -1.11 -0.89
C LEU A 136 -14.48 -0.73 0.39
N LEU A 137 -15.18 -0.72 1.52
CA LEU A 137 -14.67 -0.41 2.84
C LEU A 137 -14.73 -1.65 3.74
N GLU A 138 -13.64 -1.98 4.43
CA GLU A 138 -13.68 -2.94 5.54
C GLU A 138 -13.91 -2.14 6.83
N LEU A 139 -15.02 -2.41 7.50
CA LEU A 139 -15.37 -1.83 8.79
C LEU A 139 -15.27 -2.89 9.89
N VAL A 140 -14.62 -2.55 11.00
CA VAL A 140 -14.69 -3.30 12.26
C VAL A 140 -15.35 -2.43 13.30
N CYS A 141 -16.40 -2.96 13.90
CA CYS A 141 -17.29 -2.27 14.82
C CYS A 141 -17.63 -3.21 16.00
N ALA A 142 -18.03 -2.65 17.13
CA ALA A 142 -18.38 -3.44 18.32
C ALA A 142 -19.50 -4.47 18.04
N ASP A 143 -20.41 -4.16 17.10
CA ASP A 143 -21.38 -5.11 16.57
C ASP A 143 -20.78 -5.97 15.42
N SER A 144 -20.76 -7.28 15.62
CA SER A 144 -20.28 -8.26 14.64
C SER A 144 -21.21 -8.43 13.43
N THR A 145 -22.50 -8.10 13.58
CA THR A 145 -23.48 -8.12 12.47
C THR A 145 -23.27 -6.95 11.51
N VAL A 146 -22.70 -5.85 12.00
CA VAL A 146 -22.28 -4.69 11.21
C VAL A 146 -20.89 -4.92 10.62
N THR A 147 -19.94 -5.41 11.42
CA THR A 147 -18.54 -5.67 10.98
C THR A 147 -18.47 -6.46 9.67
N GLY A 148 -17.62 -6.05 8.73
CA GLY A 148 -17.48 -6.67 7.41
C GLY A 148 -17.17 -5.67 6.29
N PHE A 149 -17.41 -6.11 5.05
CA PHE A 149 -17.13 -5.34 3.83
C PHE A 149 -18.39 -4.63 3.34
N HIS A 150 -18.27 -3.32 3.14
CA HIS A 150 -19.36 -2.43 2.76
C HIS A 150 -19.04 -1.74 1.45
N VAL A 151 -20.01 -1.65 0.55
CA VAL A 151 -19.91 -0.75 -0.60
C VAL A 151 -20.45 0.61 -0.17
N LEU A 152 -19.58 1.61 -0.22
CA LEU A 152 -19.95 3.02 -0.22
C LEU A 152 -20.22 3.42 -1.68
N ASP A 153 -21.38 4.01 -1.91
CA ASP A 153 -21.78 4.58 -3.21
C ASP A 153 -22.04 6.07 -3.00
N LEU A 154 -21.13 6.90 -3.52
CA LEU A 154 -21.16 8.36 -3.33
C LEU A 154 -22.28 9.05 -4.11
N GLU A 155 -22.67 8.50 -5.27
CA GLU A 155 -23.76 9.05 -6.09
C GLU A 155 -25.12 8.75 -5.47
N ALA A 156 -25.31 7.52 -4.98
CA ALA A 156 -26.53 7.14 -4.26
C ALA A 156 -26.57 7.64 -2.80
N GLY A 157 -25.43 8.05 -2.24
CA GLY A 157 -25.30 8.43 -0.82
C GLY A 157 -25.52 7.25 0.14
N THR A 158 -25.14 6.03 -0.24
CA THR A 158 -25.43 4.81 0.52
C THR A 158 -24.17 4.08 0.99
N LEU A 159 -24.27 3.42 2.15
CA LEU A 159 -23.23 2.55 2.69
C LEU A 159 -23.87 1.21 3.07
N VAL A 160 -23.67 0.18 2.25
CA VAL A 160 -24.38 -1.10 2.36
C VAL A 160 -23.38 -2.24 2.59
N ARG A 161 -23.62 -3.05 3.62
CA ARG A 161 -22.82 -4.26 3.90
C ARG A 161 -23.06 -5.30 2.80
N HIS A 162 -22.01 -5.66 2.08
CA HIS A 162 -22.02 -6.69 1.03
C HIS A 162 -21.56 -8.06 1.55
N TYR A 163 -20.50 -8.10 2.37
CA TYR A 163 -19.96 -9.36 2.89
C TYR A 163 -19.72 -9.29 4.40
N ALA A 164 -20.01 -10.39 5.10
CA ALA A 164 -19.50 -10.63 6.44
C ALA A 164 -17.97 -10.81 6.43
N PRO A 165 -17.28 -10.77 7.58
CA PRO A 165 -15.85 -11.04 7.67
C PRO A 165 -15.54 -12.43 7.11
N GLN A 166 -14.49 -12.51 6.31
CA GLN A 166 -14.11 -13.73 5.57
C GLN A 166 -12.87 -14.37 6.18
N ALA A 167 -12.78 -15.70 6.09
CA ALA A 167 -11.70 -16.47 6.72
C ALA A 167 -10.32 -16.30 6.04
N PRO A 168 -10.18 -16.17 4.70
CA PRO A 168 -8.87 -15.92 4.09
C PRO A 168 -8.36 -14.51 4.42
N GLY A 169 -7.11 -14.41 4.86
CA GLY A 169 -6.56 -13.16 5.41
C GLY A 169 -6.26 -12.08 4.37
N GLN A 170 -5.94 -12.46 3.12
CA GLN A 170 -5.84 -11.53 1.99
C GLN A 170 -6.97 -11.87 1.01
N LEU A 171 -7.85 -10.90 0.76
CA LEU A 171 -9.00 -11.05 -0.15
C LEU A 171 -8.77 -10.27 -1.43
N GLN A 172 -9.35 -10.75 -2.52
CA GLN A 172 -9.26 -10.18 -3.85
C GLN A 172 -10.66 -10.05 -4.45
N PHE A 173 -10.94 -8.88 -5.00
CA PHE A 173 -12.23 -8.49 -5.54
C PHE A 173 -12.11 -8.17 -7.03
N ASP A 174 -13.19 -8.34 -7.78
CA ASP A 174 -13.26 -7.91 -9.18
C ASP A 174 -13.52 -6.40 -9.32
N GLY A 175 -13.65 -5.93 -10.57
CA GLY A 175 -13.91 -4.53 -10.87
C GLY A 175 -15.27 -4.01 -10.39
N ASP A 176 -16.21 -4.91 -10.10
CA ASP A 176 -17.54 -4.59 -9.57
C ASP A 176 -17.63 -4.73 -8.05
N LEU A 177 -16.48 -4.87 -7.37
CA LEU A 177 -16.30 -5.04 -5.92
C LEU A 177 -16.82 -6.38 -5.38
N ARG A 178 -17.01 -7.38 -6.25
CA ARG A 178 -17.45 -8.72 -5.82
C ARG A 178 -16.26 -9.53 -5.36
N LEU A 179 -16.46 -10.31 -4.30
CA LEU A 179 -15.42 -11.19 -3.77
C LEU A 179 -15.19 -12.36 -4.72
N VAL A 180 -13.93 -12.62 -5.10
CA VAL A 180 -13.60 -13.67 -6.09
C VAL A 180 -12.57 -14.67 -5.57
N ALA A 181 -11.55 -14.22 -4.87
CA ALA A 181 -10.46 -15.08 -4.44
C ALA A 181 -9.81 -14.60 -3.13
N GLY A 182 -8.98 -15.45 -2.53
CA GLY A 182 -8.23 -15.09 -1.34
C GLY A 182 -7.06 -16.02 -1.06
N THR A 183 -6.17 -15.56 -0.18
CA THR A 183 -5.01 -16.31 0.32
C THR A 183 -5.21 -16.55 1.82
N ALA A 184 -5.36 -17.82 2.20
CA ALA A 184 -5.37 -18.26 3.59
C ALA A 184 -3.95 -18.71 4.00
N ARG A 185 -3.43 -18.19 5.12
CA ARG A 185 -2.15 -18.63 5.66
C ARG A 185 -2.35 -19.93 6.47
N SER A 186 -1.59 -20.98 6.17
CA SER A 186 -1.52 -22.15 7.04
C SER A 186 -0.60 -21.90 8.23
N SER A 187 -0.90 -22.53 9.37
CA SER A 187 0.03 -22.64 10.50
C SER A 187 1.25 -23.50 10.16
N SER A 188 1.14 -24.40 9.17
CA SER A 188 2.20 -25.26 8.65
C SER A 188 2.95 -24.64 7.46
N ALA A 189 3.44 -23.40 7.61
CA ALA A 189 4.42 -22.76 6.71
C ALA A 189 4.11 -22.79 5.18
N GLY A 190 2.85 -22.61 4.80
CA GLY A 190 2.44 -22.46 3.39
C GLY A 190 1.14 -21.66 3.26
N ASN A 191 0.87 -21.18 2.05
CA ASN A 191 -0.39 -20.48 1.73
C ASN A 191 -1.33 -21.37 0.92
N THR A 192 -2.61 -21.34 1.25
CA THR A 192 -3.70 -21.93 0.46
C THR A 192 -4.40 -20.84 -0.33
N LEU A 193 -4.45 -21.00 -1.64
CA LEU A 193 -5.22 -20.16 -2.56
C LEU A 193 -6.65 -20.68 -2.62
N MET A 194 -7.61 -19.77 -2.46
CA MET A 194 -9.03 -20.09 -2.37
C MET A 194 -9.84 -19.26 -3.36
N LEU A 195 -10.90 -19.85 -3.92
CA LEU A 195 -11.90 -19.22 -4.76
C LEU A 195 -13.19 -19.05 -3.97
N TYR A 196 -13.83 -17.89 -4.11
CA TYR A 196 -15.13 -17.64 -3.52
C TYR A 196 -16.24 -17.89 -4.55
N HIS A 197 -17.26 -18.63 -4.11
CA HIS A 197 -18.45 -18.96 -4.88
C HIS A 197 -19.66 -18.29 -4.24
N GLU A 198 -19.85 -17.01 -4.57
CA GLU A 198 -20.86 -16.11 -3.99
C GLU A 198 -22.29 -16.71 -3.97
N ALA A 199 -22.72 -17.37 -5.05
CA ALA A 199 -24.04 -18.00 -5.13
C ALA A 199 -24.26 -19.17 -4.14
N GLN A 200 -23.21 -19.61 -3.46
CA GLN A 200 -23.19 -20.73 -2.50
C GLN A 200 -22.63 -20.31 -1.14
N ASP A 201 -22.23 -19.04 -0.98
CA ASP A 201 -21.47 -18.49 0.16
C ASP A 201 -20.36 -19.43 0.68
N ARG A 202 -19.54 -19.95 -0.26
CA ARG A 202 -18.50 -20.94 0.07
C ARG A 202 -17.15 -20.62 -0.54
N TRP A 203 -16.12 -21.19 0.08
CA TRP A 203 -14.74 -21.14 -0.36
C TRP A 203 -14.27 -22.52 -0.83
N ASP A 204 -13.82 -22.61 -2.07
CA ASP A 204 -13.20 -23.81 -2.65
C ASP A 204 -11.68 -23.62 -2.76
N THR A 205 -10.90 -24.67 -2.55
CA THR A 205 -9.43 -24.63 -2.69
C THR A 205 -9.04 -24.62 -4.16
N LEU A 206 -8.43 -23.53 -4.63
CA LEU A 206 -7.76 -23.47 -5.94
C LEU A 206 -6.43 -24.23 -5.89
N ARG A 207 -5.61 -23.95 -4.87
CA ARG A 207 -4.30 -24.58 -4.70
C ARG A 207 -3.89 -24.57 -3.23
N ALA A 208 -3.69 -25.74 -2.65
CA ALA A 208 -3.00 -25.87 -1.36
C ALA A 208 -1.51 -26.08 -1.60
N HIS A 209 -0.65 -25.42 -0.83
CA HIS A 209 0.71 -25.95 -0.61
C HIS A 209 0.65 -27.02 0.48
N PRO A 210 1.00 -28.28 0.19
CA PRO A 210 1.33 -29.22 1.26
C PRO A 210 2.56 -28.68 2.00
N TRP A 211 2.58 -28.80 3.32
CA TRP A 211 3.81 -28.57 4.08
C TRP A 211 4.78 -29.72 3.83
N THR A 212 6.03 -29.39 3.55
CA THR A 212 7.15 -30.34 3.63
C THR A 212 8.26 -29.71 4.48
N PRO A 213 9.10 -30.51 5.16
CA PRO A 213 10.27 -30.00 5.89
C PRO A 213 11.22 -29.17 5.01
N ASP A 214 11.28 -29.47 3.71
CA ASP A 214 12.17 -28.83 2.73
C ASP A 214 11.72 -27.42 2.35
N LEU A 215 10.44 -27.09 2.58
CA LEU A 215 9.87 -25.75 2.41
C LEU A 215 10.27 -24.75 3.53
N PHE A 216 11.35 -25.01 4.27
CA PHE A 216 11.95 -24.05 5.21
C PHE A 216 12.41 -22.74 4.54
N LEU A 217 12.57 -22.73 3.21
CA LEU A 217 12.82 -21.53 2.39
C LEU A 217 11.54 -20.87 1.81
N GLY A 218 10.36 -21.41 2.13
CA GLY A 218 9.06 -20.77 1.94
C GLY A 218 8.31 -21.14 0.66
N GLY A 219 7.26 -21.95 0.81
CA GLY A 219 6.23 -22.15 -0.21
C GLY A 219 5.27 -20.97 -0.26
N PHE A 220 5.59 -19.94 -1.07
CA PHE A 220 4.86 -18.69 -1.16
C PHE A 220 3.95 -18.61 -2.39
N SER A 221 2.88 -19.40 -2.39
CA SER A 221 1.75 -19.07 -3.27
C SER A 221 1.02 -17.83 -2.75
N SER A 222 0.55 -16.95 -3.64
CA SER A 222 -0.37 -15.87 -3.27
C SER A 222 -1.23 -15.46 -4.45
N VAL A 223 -2.49 -15.10 -4.19
CA VAL A 223 -3.33 -14.44 -5.21
C VAL A 223 -2.85 -13.00 -5.37
N VAL A 224 -2.32 -12.69 -6.55
CA VAL A 224 -1.79 -11.36 -6.91
C VAL A 224 -2.94 -10.41 -7.19
N SER A 225 -3.87 -10.82 -8.06
CA SER A 225 -5.01 -10.01 -8.50
C SER A 225 -6.09 -10.88 -9.13
N VAL A 226 -7.23 -10.25 -9.42
CA VAL A 226 -8.36 -10.79 -10.18
C VAL A 226 -8.60 -9.84 -11.36
N SER A 227 -9.04 -10.36 -12.52
CA SER A 227 -9.41 -9.51 -13.65
C SER A 227 -10.66 -8.65 -13.34
N ALA A 228 -10.83 -7.53 -14.04
CA ALA A 228 -11.94 -6.60 -13.76
C ALA A 228 -13.34 -7.23 -13.94
N ASP A 229 -13.47 -8.22 -14.83
CA ASP A 229 -14.68 -9.03 -15.06
C ASP A 229 -14.84 -10.20 -14.08
N GLY A 230 -13.89 -10.39 -13.16
CA GLY A 230 -13.86 -11.50 -12.22
C GLY A 230 -13.57 -12.87 -12.85
N GLY A 231 -13.33 -12.98 -14.16
CA GLY A 231 -13.22 -14.25 -14.90
C GLY A 231 -11.88 -14.97 -14.72
N SER A 232 -10.80 -14.25 -14.45
CA SER A 232 -9.45 -14.77 -14.26
C SER A 232 -8.88 -14.43 -12.88
N VAL A 233 -8.18 -15.40 -12.28
CA VAL A 233 -7.42 -15.21 -11.04
C VAL A 233 -5.92 -15.33 -11.34
N TYR A 234 -5.16 -14.30 -11.02
CA TYR A 234 -3.71 -14.29 -11.21
C TYR A 234 -3.02 -14.59 -9.89
N PHE A 235 -2.10 -15.56 -9.89
CA PHE A 235 -1.42 -15.99 -8.68
C PHE A 235 0.03 -16.36 -8.93
N THR A 236 0.89 -16.16 -7.93
CA THR A 236 2.24 -16.73 -7.92
C THR A 236 2.23 -18.08 -7.24
N SER A 237 3.12 -18.98 -7.65
CA SER A 237 3.42 -20.23 -6.94
C SER A 237 4.85 -20.70 -7.19
N ASN A 238 5.48 -21.27 -6.17
CA ASN A 238 6.77 -21.99 -6.23
C ASN A 238 6.61 -23.44 -5.72
N ALA A 239 5.46 -24.07 -5.95
CA ALA A 239 5.19 -25.43 -5.45
C ALA A 239 6.03 -26.53 -6.13
N GLU A 240 6.52 -26.27 -7.34
CA GLU A 240 7.20 -27.26 -8.20
C GLU A 240 8.63 -26.82 -8.60
N VAL A 241 9.11 -25.70 -8.05
CA VAL A 241 10.35 -25.00 -8.44
C VAL A 241 10.88 -24.11 -7.31
N ASP A 242 12.17 -23.79 -7.35
CA ASP A 242 12.85 -22.82 -6.49
C ASP A 242 12.22 -21.42 -6.57
N LYS A 243 11.89 -20.99 -7.79
CA LYS A 243 11.42 -19.64 -8.09
C LYS A 243 9.92 -19.55 -8.28
N ALA A 244 9.33 -18.47 -7.77
CA ALA A 244 7.94 -18.15 -8.03
C ALA A 244 7.68 -17.95 -9.53
N ARG A 245 6.68 -18.65 -10.04
CA ARG A 245 6.12 -18.48 -11.39
C ARG A 245 4.77 -17.77 -11.29
N LEU A 246 4.41 -17.01 -12.32
CA LEU A 246 3.11 -16.36 -12.43
C LEU A 246 2.16 -17.23 -13.27
N TYR A 247 0.95 -17.43 -12.76
CA TYR A 247 -0.11 -18.20 -13.40
C TYR A 247 -1.39 -17.38 -13.54
N ARG A 248 -2.21 -17.76 -14.52
CA ARG A 248 -3.61 -17.36 -14.66
C ARG A 248 -4.48 -18.60 -14.54
N TYR A 249 -5.44 -18.57 -13.62
CA TYR A 249 -6.55 -19.52 -13.56
C TYR A 249 -7.78 -18.92 -14.23
N ASP A 250 -8.33 -19.63 -15.22
CA ASP A 250 -9.63 -19.31 -15.82
C ASP A 250 -10.76 -19.95 -15.00
N ARG A 251 -11.70 -19.14 -14.49
CA ARG A 251 -12.78 -19.65 -13.63
C ARG A 251 -13.93 -20.32 -14.40
N ALA A 252 -14.02 -20.13 -15.71
CA ALA A 252 -15.07 -20.71 -16.53
C ALA A 252 -14.68 -22.11 -17.02
N THR A 253 -13.41 -22.32 -17.41
CA THR A 253 -12.91 -23.64 -17.83
C THR A 253 -12.26 -24.43 -16.70
N GLY A 254 -11.72 -23.74 -15.69
CA GLY A 254 -10.90 -24.34 -14.64
C GLY A 254 -9.42 -24.51 -15.03
N ASP A 255 -9.00 -24.03 -16.20
CA ASP A 255 -7.64 -24.19 -16.70
C ASP A 255 -6.65 -23.26 -15.99
N THR A 256 -5.45 -23.75 -15.73
CA THR A 256 -4.31 -22.95 -15.26
C THR A 256 -3.27 -22.81 -16.35
N THR A 257 -2.91 -21.57 -16.71
CA THR A 257 -1.87 -21.24 -17.69
C THR A 257 -0.68 -20.58 -16.98
N GLU A 258 0.55 -21.03 -17.24
CA GLU A 258 1.78 -20.30 -16.87
C GLU A 258 1.92 -19.05 -17.76
N LEU A 259 2.09 -17.88 -17.15
CA LEU A 259 2.26 -16.60 -17.85
C LEU A 259 3.73 -16.13 -17.86
N ALA A 260 4.47 -16.38 -16.78
CA ALA A 260 5.86 -15.97 -16.65
C ALA A 260 6.63 -16.87 -15.67
N ARG A 261 7.92 -17.07 -15.97
CA ARG A 261 8.90 -17.77 -15.13
C ARG A 261 10.29 -17.16 -15.33
N ASP A 262 11.23 -17.49 -14.45
CA ASP A 262 12.67 -17.31 -14.69
C ASP A 262 13.27 -18.63 -15.16
N ASP A 263 13.79 -18.68 -16.39
CA ASP A 263 14.44 -19.88 -16.95
C ASP A 263 15.77 -20.22 -16.23
N ARG A 264 16.33 -19.30 -15.43
CA ARG A 264 17.48 -19.56 -14.55
C ARG A 264 17.06 -20.11 -13.19
N ALA A 265 15.90 -20.78 -13.11
CA ALA A 265 15.54 -21.66 -12.01
C ALA A 265 16.67 -22.67 -11.81
N ASP A 266 17.38 -22.55 -10.69
CA ASP A 266 18.64 -23.24 -10.46
C ASP A 266 18.73 -23.65 -9.00
N ILE A 267 19.11 -24.90 -8.76
CA ILE A 267 19.05 -25.61 -7.48
C ILE A 267 17.60 -25.90 -7.00
N LEU A 268 17.12 -27.13 -7.25
CA LEU A 268 16.45 -27.88 -6.17
C LEU A 268 16.97 -29.33 -6.11
N PRO A 269 17.33 -29.82 -4.91
CA PRO A 269 17.59 -31.24 -4.68
C PRO A 269 16.26 -31.98 -4.46
N PHE A 270 15.43 -32.07 -5.50
CA PHE A 270 14.27 -32.95 -5.48
C PHE A 270 14.70 -34.36 -5.90
N GLY A 271 14.81 -35.25 -4.91
CA GLY A 271 14.97 -36.70 -5.05
C GLY A 271 13.99 -37.43 -4.15
#